data_AF-A0A932WC03-F1
#
_entry.id   AF-A0A932WC03-F1
#
_cell.length_a   1.000
_cell.length_b   1.000
_cell.length_c   1.000
_cell.angle_alpha   90.00
_cell.angle_beta   90.00
_cell.angle_gamma   90.00
#
_symmetry.space_group_name_H-M   'P 1'
#
loop_
_entity.id
_entity.type
_entity.pdbx_description
1 polymer ?
#
loop_
_entity_poly.entity_id
_entity_poly.type
_entity_poly.pdbx_seq_one_letter_code
_entity_poly.pdbx_strand_id
1 'polypeptide(L)'
;MTTLPTELIHRFEAALEIVEPQFVGKRMADEDAEVESRAWLDGNAPPLPWMYADRLTADEWFFVTTLYGQMTLDGQRTHIRKYFPMLFVAAARRDIRNFVRGMPEFAGLRSGWMRDRLCRMADILRERSLSMSDYAADLRHQERAATPDDPMPALDAIIRDHRATGWKTLSVFVRDCVGGNAFPIDSRVEKELRRHDLPVDERQLVRLCLAVGRNPRVVARMFY
;
A
#
# COMPACT_ATOMS: atom_id res chain seq x y z
N MET A 1 21.20 -15.49 -8.49
CA MET A 1 21.38 -15.52 -7.02
C MET A 1 22.42 -14.51 -6.57
N THR A 2 21.97 -13.30 -6.23
CA THR A 2 22.81 -12.37 -5.46
C THR A 2 22.66 -12.76 -3.99
N THR A 3 23.66 -13.43 -3.42
CA THR A 3 23.63 -13.83 -2.00
C THR A 3 23.63 -12.60 -1.11
N LEU A 4 22.67 -12.51 -0.18
CA LEU A 4 22.67 -11.48 0.85
C LEU A 4 23.89 -11.67 1.77
N PRO A 5 24.58 -10.59 2.19
CA PRO A 5 25.68 -10.71 3.15
C PRO A 5 25.18 -11.29 4.48
N THR A 6 25.89 -12.30 5.01
CA THR A 6 25.54 -12.94 6.30
C THR A 6 25.44 -11.92 7.45
N GLU A 7 26.35 -10.94 7.49
CA GLU A 7 26.34 -9.81 8.42
C GLU A 7 25.00 -9.05 8.39
N LEU A 8 24.42 -8.86 7.21
CA LEU A 8 23.16 -8.15 7.06
C LEU A 8 21.98 -8.99 7.53
N ILE A 9 22.02 -10.31 7.31
CA ILE A 9 21.00 -11.24 7.83
C ILE A 9 21.01 -11.20 9.36
N HIS A 10 22.18 -11.31 10.00
CA HIS A 10 22.28 -11.27 11.45
C HIS A 10 21.82 -9.94 12.06
N ARG A 11 22.18 -8.80 11.45
CA ARG A 11 21.66 -7.48 11.90
C ARG A 11 20.13 -7.41 11.79
N PHE A 12 19.57 -7.97 10.71
CA PHE A 12 18.13 -8.02 10.52
C PHE A 12 17.44 -8.91 11.57
N GLU A 13 17.97 -10.10 11.84
CA GLU A 13 17.46 -10.98 12.90
C GLU A 13 17.49 -10.30 14.27
N ALA A 14 18.61 -9.67 14.63
CA ALA A 14 18.74 -8.92 15.88
C ALA A 14 17.74 -7.76 15.99
N ALA A 15 17.48 -7.05 14.88
CA ALA A 15 16.45 -6.01 14.86
C ALA A 15 15.05 -6.60 15.09
N LEU A 16 14.73 -7.75 14.49
CA LEU A 16 13.45 -8.43 14.72
C LEU A 16 13.29 -8.85 16.18
N GLU A 17 14.34 -9.37 16.82
CA GLU A 17 14.31 -9.74 18.24
C GLU A 17 14.00 -8.55 19.17
N ILE A 18 14.39 -7.33 18.77
CA ILE A 18 14.10 -6.10 19.54
C ILE A 18 12.67 -5.61 19.31
N VAL A 19 12.17 -5.71 18.06
CA VAL A 19 10.90 -5.11 17.67
C VAL A 19 9.73 -6.06 17.94
N GLU A 20 9.88 -7.36 17.66
CA GLU A 20 8.83 -8.39 17.75
C GLU A 20 8.16 -8.49 19.13
N PRO A 21 8.87 -8.38 20.27
CA PRO A 21 8.24 -8.40 21.61
C PRO A 21 7.15 -7.34 21.80
N GLN A 22 7.22 -6.22 21.10
CA GLN A 22 6.23 -5.12 21.19
C GLN A 22 4.88 -5.46 20.52
N PHE A 23 4.85 -6.58 19.82
CA PHE A 23 3.70 -7.07 19.05
C PHE A 23 3.22 -8.45 19.49
N VAL A 24 3.82 -9.04 20.53
CA VAL A 24 3.31 -10.28 21.14
C VAL A 24 1.87 -10.07 21.63
N GLY A 25 0.95 -10.90 21.15
CA GLY A 25 -0.48 -10.80 21.45
C GLY A 25 -1.26 -9.78 20.61
N LYS A 26 -0.60 -9.02 19.71
CA LYS A 26 -1.29 -8.21 18.70
C LYS A 26 -1.55 -9.06 17.46
N ARG A 27 -2.78 -9.03 16.94
CA ARG A 27 -3.05 -9.55 15.59
C ARG A 27 -2.29 -8.67 14.60
N MET A 28 -1.30 -9.25 13.91
CA MET A 28 -0.62 -8.63 12.77
C MET A 28 -1.02 -9.29 11.45
N ALA A 29 -2.15 -10.01 11.45
CA ALA A 29 -2.55 -10.84 10.34
C ALA A 29 -2.93 -9.95 9.14
N ASP A 30 -2.34 -10.28 7.99
CA ASP A 30 -2.70 -9.77 6.67
C ASP A 30 -4.22 -9.84 6.36
N GLU A 31 -4.98 -10.60 7.14
CA GLU A 31 -6.40 -10.89 6.97
C GLU A 31 -7.32 -9.77 7.47
N ASP A 32 -6.87 -8.89 8.37
CA ASP A 32 -7.72 -7.86 8.97
C ASP A 32 -7.48 -6.44 8.41
N ALA A 33 -6.60 -6.27 7.42
CA ALA A 33 -6.21 -4.95 6.89
C ALA A 33 -7.42 -4.11 6.41
N GLU A 34 -8.43 -4.76 5.82
CA GLU A 34 -9.67 -4.10 5.41
C GLU A 34 -10.48 -3.57 6.60
N VAL A 35 -10.64 -4.42 7.62
CA VAL A 35 -11.37 -4.10 8.84
C VAL A 35 -10.67 -2.97 9.59
N GLU A 36 -9.35 -3.05 9.74
CA GLU A 36 -8.53 -2.00 10.35
C GLU A 36 -8.63 -0.67 9.60
N SER A 37 -8.49 -0.70 8.27
CA SER A 37 -8.58 0.52 7.45
C SER A 37 -9.95 1.19 7.59
N ARG A 38 -11.04 0.41 7.59
CA ARG A 38 -12.39 0.93 7.79
C ARG A 38 -12.59 1.46 9.20
N ALA A 39 -12.24 0.67 10.21
CA ALA A 39 -12.37 1.07 11.62
C ALA A 39 -11.60 2.36 11.91
N TRP A 40 -10.40 2.50 11.36
CA TRP A 40 -9.62 3.73 11.47
C TRP A 40 -10.27 4.90 10.73
N LEU A 41 -10.71 4.71 9.49
CA LEU A 41 -11.34 5.78 8.70
C LEU A 41 -12.67 6.23 9.30
N ASP A 42 -13.52 5.31 9.74
CA ASP A 42 -14.80 5.59 10.36
C ASP A 42 -14.62 6.14 11.77
N GLY A 43 -13.85 5.46 12.62
CA GLY A 43 -13.66 5.79 14.02
C GLY A 43 -15.00 6.08 14.71
N ASN A 44 -15.08 7.20 15.44
CA ASN A 44 -16.32 7.64 16.10
C ASN A 44 -17.24 8.53 15.23
N ALA A 45 -16.95 8.68 13.93
CA ALA A 45 -17.74 9.49 13.02
C ALA A 45 -18.78 8.63 12.29
N PRO A 46 -19.80 9.22 11.62
CA PRO A 46 -20.67 8.46 10.73
C PRO A 46 -19.84 7.66 9.72
N PRO A 47 -20.16 6.37 9.49
CA PRO A 47 -19.42 5.56 8.55
C PRO A 47 -19.33 6.22 7.18
N LEU A 48 -18.18 6.10 6.52
CA LEU A 48 -18.09 6.46 5.12
C LEU A 48 -19.10 5.65 4.32
N PRO A 49 -19.61 6.19 3.21
CA PRO A 49 -20.51 5.46 2.34
C PRO A 49 -19.71 4.36 1.62
N TRP A 50 -19.37 3.27 2.30
CA TRP A 50 -18.72 2.10 1.69
C TRP A 50 -19.66 1.39 0.72
N MET A 51 -19.13 0.70 -0.29
CA MET A 51 -19.94 -0.09 -1.22
C MET A 51 -20.56 -1.31 -0.52
N TYR A 52 -19.74 -2.01 0.28
CA TYR A 52 -20.14 -3.19 1.03
C TYR A 52 -19.94 -2.97 2.52
N ALA A 53 -20.74 -3.65 3.35
CA ALA A 53 -20.68 -3.48 4.80
C ALA A 53 -19.49 -4.20 5.46
N ASP A 54 -18.95 -5.22 4.80
CA ASP A 54 -18.00 -6.20 5.35
C ASP A 54 -16.64 -6.23 4.63
N ARG A 55 -16.49 -5.57 3.49
CA ARG A 55 -15.25 -5.57 2.69
C ARG A 55 -15.00 -4.24 1.97
N LEU A 56 -13.76 -4.03 1.55
CA LEU A 56 -13.37 -2.93 0.67
C LEU A 56 -13.22 -3.43 -0.78
N THR A 57 -13.66 -2.64 -1.76
CA THR A 57 -13.37 -2.93 -3.17
C THR A 57 -11.92 -2.55 -3.53
N ALA A 58 -11.41 -3.09 -4.64
CA ALA A 58 -10.11 -2.68 -5.16
C ALA A 58 -10.06 -1.19 -5.52
N ASP A 59 -11.17 -0.63 -6.04
CA ASP A 59 -11.31 0.81 -6.30
C ASP A 59 -11.22 1.64 -5.01
N GLU A 60 -11.93 1.22 -3.96
CA GLU A 60 -11.90 1.88 -2.65
C GLU A 60 -10.49 1.84 -2.05
N TRP A 61 -9.83 0.68 -2.08
CA TRP A 61 -8.46 0.51 -1.64
C TRP A 61 -7.49 1.43 -2.38
N PHE A 62 -7.56 1.45 -3.72
CA PHE A 62 -6.66 2.27 -4.52
C PHE A 62 -6.87 3.76 -4.28
N PHE A 63 -8.13 4.19 -4.14
CA PHE A 63 -8.46 5.57 -3.81
C PHE A 63 -7.91 5.96 -2.42
N VAL A 64 -8.24 5.18 -1.39
CA VAL A 64 -7.81 5.42 0.00
C VAL A 64 -6.29 5.48 0.11
N THR A 65 -5.58 4.48 -0.41
CA THR A 65 -4.11 4.40 -0.33
C THR A 65 -3.43 5.49 -1.13
N THR A 66 -3.99 5.91 -2.27
CA THR A 66 -3.47 7.08 -3.03
C THR A 66 -3.47 8.34 -2.19
N LEU A 67 -4.40 8.48 -1.24
CA LEU A 67 -4.48 9.64 -0.36
C LEU A 67 -3.62 9.52 0.93
N TYR A 68 -2.85 8.44 1.13
CA TYR A 68 -1.88 8.25 2.24
C TYR A 68 -0.61 9.10 2.11
N GLY A 69 -0.75 10.36 1.67
CA GLY A 69 0.37 11.29 1.48
C GLY A 69 1.13 11.62 2.77
N GLN A 70 2.16 12.46 2.67
CA GLN A 70 2.94 12.92 3.82
C GLN A 70 2.10 13.81 4.76
N MET A 71 1.47 13.18 5.76
CA MET A 71 0.66 13.81 6.79
C MET A 71 0.68 12.99 8.07
N THR A 72 0.21 13.57 9.16
CA THR A 72 -0.19 12.82 10.36
C THR A 72 -1.34 11.86 10.01
N LEU A 73 -1.51 10.80 10.81
CA LEU A 73 -2.62 9.85 10.63
C LEU A 73 -3.98 10.58 10.66
N ASP A 74 -4.19 11.50 11.60
CA ASP A 74 -5.43 12.30 11.65
C ASP A 74 -5.61 13.19 10.41
N GLY A 75 -4.51 13.73 9.88
CA GLY A 75 -4.52 14.50 8.64
C GLY A 75 -4.93 13.65 7.44
N GLN A 76 -4.38 12.43 7.33
CA GLN A 76 -4.75 11.46 6.28
C GLN A 76 -6.23 11.08 6.39
N ARG A 77 -6.69 10.71 7.59
CA ARG A 77 -8.08 10.35 7.84
C ARG A 77 -9.02 11.50 7.46
N THR A 78 -8.73 12.71 7.91
CA THR A 78 -9.55 13.90 7.59
C THR A 78 -9.58 14.15 6.08
N HIS A 79 -8.44 14.03 5.41
CA HIS A 79 -8.35 14.23 3.96
C HIS A 79 -9.16 13.19 3.19
N ILE A 80 -8.98 11.91 3.50
CA ILE A 80 -9.71 10.81 2.86
C ILE A 80 -11.21 10.99 3.08
N ARG A 81 -11.64 11.22 4.32
CA ARG A 81 -13.06 11.39 4.63
C ARG A 81 -13.70 12.58 3.94
N LYS A 82 -12.94 13.65 3.70
CA LYS A 82 -13.41 14.81 2.92
C LYS A 82 -13.67 14.44 1.46
N TYR A 83 -12.75 13.74 0.82
CA TYR A 83 -12.82 13.47 -0.63
C TYR A 83 -13.56 12.18 -0.98
N PHE A 84 -13.64 11.20 -0.08
CA PHE A 84 -14.26 9.91 -0.39
C PHE A 84 -15.74 10.06 -0.83
N PRO A 85 -16.62 10.78 -0.11
CA PRO A 85 -18.02 10.91 -0.55
C PRO A 85 -18.18 11.75 -1.82
N MET A 86 -17.49 12.90 -1.90
CA MET A 86 -17.71 13.85 -3.00
C MET A 86 -16.97 13.46 -4.27
N LEU A 87 -15.67 13.14 -4.15
CA LEU A 87 -14.81 12.87 -5.31
C LEU A 87 -14.95 11.42 -5.77
N PHE A 88 -14.87 10.44 -4.87
CA PHE A 88 -14.92 9.03 -5.25
C PHE A 88 -16.35 8.52 -5.45
N VAL A 89 -17.24 8.73 -4.47
CA VAL A 89 -18.62 8.20 -4.57
C VAL A 89 -19.47 9.02 -5.53
N ALA A 90 -19.56 10.35 -5.38
CA ALA A 90 -20.45 11.15 -6.21
C ALA A 90 -19.90 11.40 -7.63
N ALA A 91 -18.68 11.94 -7.75
CA ALA A 91 -18.12 12.31 -9.05
C ALA A 91 -17.62 11.09 -9.85
N ALA A 92 -16.79 10.23 -9.24
CA ALA A 92 -16.27 9.04 -9.91
C ALA A 92 -17.21 7.82 -9.86
N ARG A 93 -18.37 7.91 -9.19
CA ARG A 93 -19.36 6.83 -9.09
C ARG A 93 -18.76 5.51 -8.61
N ARG A 94 -17.79 5.57 -7.70
CA ARG A 94 -17.05 4.42 -7.14
C ARG A 94 -16.22 3.61 -8.14
N ASP A 95 -15.88 4.20 -9.28
CA ASP A 95 -15.13 3.53 -10.33
C ASP A 95 -13.89 4.35 -10.67
N ILE A 96 -12.71 3.77 -10.46
CA ILE A 96 -11.44 4.46 -10.75
C ILE A 96 -11.39 4.89 -12.23
N ARG A 97 -12.02 4.16 -13.15
CA ARG A 97 -12.06 4.50 -14.59
C ARG A 97 -12.80 5.79 -14.88
N ASN A 98 -13.52 6.39 -13.93
CA ASN A 98 -14.18 7.67 -14.14
C ASN A 98 -13.29 8.86 -13.80
N PHE A 99 -12.10 8.66 -13.23
CA PHE A 99 -11.15 9.75 -13.05
C PHE A 99 -10.57 10.19 -14.41
N VAL A 100 -10.72 11.48 -14.72
CA VAL A 100 -10.21 12.11 -15.94
C VAL A 100 -9.49 13.41 -15.60
N ARG A 101 -8.51 13.78 -16.43
CA ARG A 101 -7.78 15.04 -16.22
C ARG A 101 -8.76 16.23 -16.30
N GLY A 102 -8.63 17.17 -15.38
CA GLY A 102 -9.43 18.39 -15.36
C GLY A 102 -10.73 18.34 -14.58
N MET A 103 -11.05 17.24 -13.87
CA MET A 103 -12.22 17.21 -12.96
C MET A 103 -12.16 18.36 -11.94
N PRO A 104 -13.19 19.22 -11.86
CA PRO A 104 -13.24 20.31 -10.88
C PRO A 104 -13.15 19.81 -9.43
N GLU A 105 -13.64 18.60 -9.16
CA GLU A 105 -13.66 17.97 -7.84
C GLU A 105 -12.26 17.61 -7.32
N PHE A 106 -11.23 17.66 -8.17
CA PHE A 106 -9.85 17.62 -7.71
C PHE A 106 -9.41 18.90 -6.97
N ALA A 107 -10.19 19.98 -7.05
CA ALA A 107 -9.89 21.23 -6.36
C ALA A 107 -9.75 20.99 -4.86
N GLY A 108 -8.58 21.37 -4.32
CA GLY A 108 -8.24 21.18 -2.92
C GLY A 108 -7.66 19.81 -2.56
N LEU A 109 -7.46 18.88 -3.52
CA LEU A 109 -6.54 17.78 -3.29
C LEU A 109 -5.17 18.37 -2.97
N ARG A 110 -4.53 17.84 -1.92
CA ARG A 110 -3.37 18.50 -1.32
C ARG A 110 -2.15 18.53 -2.24
N SER A 111 -2.06 17.57 -3.16
CA SER A 111 -0.91 17.42 -4.04
C SER A 111 -1.32 16.96 -5.44
N GLY A 112 -0.66 17.53 -6.46
CA GLY A 112 -0.88 17.18 -7.86
C GLY A 112 -0.66 15.69 -8.15
N TRP A 113 0.32 15.06 -7.50
CA TRP A 113 0.63 13.65 -7.76
C TRP A 113 -0.53 12.70 -7.39
N MET A 114 -1.40 13.06 -6.43
CA MET A 114 -2.55 12.23 -6.04
C MET A 114 -3.55 12.16 -7.19
N ARG A 115 -3.88 13.34 -7.75
CA ARG A 115 -4.72 13.45 -8.94
C ARG A 115 -4.09 12.69 -10.10
N ASP A 116 -2.81 12.91 -10.35
CA ASP A 116 -2.13 12.33 -11.50
C ASP A 116 -2.08 10.80 -11.39
N ARG A 117 -1.97 10.25 -10.17
CA ARG A 117 -2.06 8.81 -9.88
C ARG A 117 -3.45 8.24 -10.14
N LEU A 118 -4.51 8.89 -9.65
CA LEU A 118 -5.88 8.47 -9.91
C LEU A 118 -6.19 8.49 -11.41
N CYS A 119 -5.82 9.56 -12.10
CA CYS A 119 -5.99 9.67 -13.55
C CYS A 119 -5.17 8.62 -14.30
N ARG A 120 -3.92 8.37 -13.90
CA ARG A 120 -3.08 7.38 -14.56
C ARG A 120 -3.64 5.97 -14.42
N MET A 121 -4.11 5.59 -13.23
CA MET A 121 -4.78 4.30 -13.07
C MET A 121 -6.03 4.21 -13.93
N ALA A 122 -6.84 5.27 -13.98
CA ALA A 122 -8.01 5.33 -14.84
C ALA A 122 -7.66 5.12 -16.32
N ASP A 123 -6.59 5.78 -16.80
CA ASP A 123 -6.06 5.61 -18.16
C ASP A 123 -5.67 4.14 -18.40
N ILE A 124 -4.90 3.52 -17.49
CA ILE A 124 -4.46 2.12 -17.59
C ILE A 124 -5.67 1.17 -17.70
N LEU A 125 -6.65 1.33 -16.81
CA LEU A 125 -7.83 0.48 -16.78
C LEU A 125 -8.68 0.61 -18.05
N ARG A 126 -8.84 1.84 -18.57
CA ARG A 126 -9.55 2.08 -19.84
C ARG A 126 -8.79 1.52 -21.04
N GLU A 127 -7.50 1.81 -21.14
CA GLU A 127 -6.62 1.33 -22.23
C GLU A 127 -6.62 -0.19 -22.32
N ARG A 128 -6.64 -0.88 -21.17
CA ARG A 128 -6.65 -2.35 -21.09
C ARG A 128 -8.04 -2.97 -21.04
N SER A 129 -9.10 -2.16 -21.03
CA SER A 129 -10.50 -2.61 -20.85
C SER A 129 -10.70 -3.49 -19.59
N LEU A 130 -10.07 -3.12 -18.48
CA LEU A 130 -10.12 -3.86 -17.21
C LEU A 130 -10.95 -3.11 -16.17
N SER A 131 -11.59 -3.86 -15.25
CA SER A 131 -12.00 -3.30 -13.96
C SER A 131 -10.80 -3.22 -13.01
N MET A 132 -10.91 -2.42 -11.94
CA MET A 132 -9.87 -2.39 -10.90
C MET A 132 -9.74 -3.75 -10.19
N SER A 133 -10.84 -4.50 -10.06
CA SER A 133 -10.82 -5.86 -9.51
C SER A 133 -10.03 -6.82 -10.40
N ASP A 134 -10.21 -6.76 -11.72
CA ASP A 134 -9.46 -7.59 -12.67
C ASP A 134 -7.98 -7.23 -12.64
N TYR A 135 -7.65 -5.94 -12.57
CA TYR A 135 -6.28 -5.46 -12.42
C TYR A 135 -5.62 -5.98 -11.12
N ALA A 136 -6.32 -5.90 -9.99
CA ALA A 136 -5.81 -6.45 -8.73
C ALA A 136 -5.65 -7.98 -8.76
N ALA A 137 -6.54 -8.69 -9.45
CA ALA A 137 -6.44 -10.12 -9.65
C ALA A 137 -5.24 -10.51 -10.52
N ASP A 138 -4.95 -9.74 -11.58
CA ASP A 138 -3.76 -9.92 -12.42
C ASP A 138 -2.47 -9.69 -11.62
N LEU A 139 -2.39 -8.62 -10.82
CA LEU A 139 -1.25 -8.40 -9.92
C LEU A 139 -1.07 -9.57 -8.94
N ARG A 140 -2.17 -10.10 -8.38
CA ARG A 140 -2.12 -11.27 -7.48
C ARG A 140 -1.65 -12.52 -8.20
N HIS A 141 -2.00 -12.69 -9.48
CA HIS A 141 -1.52 -13.79 -10.30
C HIS A 141 -0.01 -13.68 -10.54
N GLN A 142 0.48 -12.49 -10.90
CA GLN A 142 1.91 -12.22 -11.07
C GLN A 142 2.70 -12.46 -9.78
N GLU A 143 2.15 -12.07 -8.63
CA GLU A 143 2.78 -12.27 -7.33
C GLU A 143 3.05 -13.74 -7.00
N ARG A 144 2.19 -14.66 -7.46
CA ARG A 144 2.41 -16.10 -7.25
C ARG A 144 3.66 -16.63 -7.96
N ALA A 145 4.20 -15.88 -8.91
CA ALA A 145 5.44 -16.20 -9.60
C ALA A 145 6.69 -15.58 -8.93
N ALA A 146 6.55 -14.96 -7.75
CA ALA A 146 7.67 -14.38 -7.03
C ALA A 146 8.79 -15.41 -6.74
N THR A 147 10.04 -14.96 -6.89
CA THR A 147 11.24 -15.77 -6.64
C THR A 147 12.22 -15.01 -5.75
N PRO A 148 13.26 -15.65 -5.18
CA PRO A 148 14.27 -14.91 -4.41
C PRO A 148 15.00 -13.82 -5.22
N ASP A 149 15.24 -14.06 -6.52
CA ASP A 149 15.87 -13.09 -7.41
C ASP A 149 14.87 -12.00 -7.87
N ASP A 150 13.59 -12.33 -8.01
CA ASP A 150 12.49 -11.37 -8.27
C ASP A 150 11.34 -11.51 -7.26
N PRO A 151 11.48 -10.91 -6.07
CA PRO A 151 10.58 -11.20 -4.96
C PRO A 151 9.29 -10.35 -4.94
N MET A 152 9.15 -9.36 -5.82
CA MET A 152 8.06 -8.36 -5.77
C MET A 152 7.44 -8.06 -7.15
N PRO A 153 7.12 -9.07 -7.98
CA PRO A 153 6.71 -8.84 -9.36
C PRO A 153 5.43 -8.01 -9.48
N ALA A 154 4.48 -8.13 -8.53
CA ALA A 154 3.28 -7.29 -8.52
C ALA A 154 3.60 -5.80 -8.29
N LEU A 155 4.53 -5.50 -7.39
CA LEU A 155 4.96 -4.12 -7.15
C LEU A 155 5.68 -3.55 -8.37
N ASP A 156 6.54 -4.33 -9.00
CA ASP A 156 7.25 -3.90 -10.21
C ASP A 156 6.31 -3.60 -11.37
N ALA A 157 5.28 -4.43 -11.54
CA ALA A 157 4.28 -4.25 -12.58
C ALA A 157 3.51 -2.92 -12.38
N ILE A 158 2.98 -2.68 -11.18
CA ILE A 158 2.22 -1.45 -10.93
C ILE A 158 3.11 -0.20 -10.98
N ILE A 159 4.38 -0.27 -10.54
CA ILE A 159 5.34 0.84 -10.67
C ILE A 159 5.60 1.16 -12.14
N ARG A 160 5.85 0.14 -12.96
CA ARG A 160 6.09 0.27 -14.40
C ARG A 160 4.88 0.89 -15.11
N ASP A 161 3.68 0.43 -14.78
CA ASP A 161 2.43 0.93 -15.34
C ASP A 161 2.23 2.42 -15.04
N HIS A 162 2.56 2.84 -13.81
CA HIS A 162 2.45 4.22 -13.36
C HIS A 162 3.61 5.11 -13.78
N ARG A 163 4.74 4.53 -14.21
CA ARG A 163 6.03 5.23 -14.39
C ARG A 163 6.37 6.06 -13.14
N ALA A 164 6.12 5.49 -11.97
CA ALA A 164 6.16 6.22 -10.70
C ALA A 164 7.60 6.46 -10.23
N THR A 165 7.93 7.70 -9.90
CA THR A 165 9.20 8.07 -9.24
C THR A 165 9.13 7.95 -7.72
N GLY A 166 7.91 7.90 -7.16
CA GLY A 166 7.65 7.57 -5.76
C GLY A 166 6.51 6.57 -5.67
N TRP A 167 6.73 5.44 -5.02
CA TRP A 167 5.81 4.29 -5.08
C TRP A 167 5.31 3.81 -3.73
N LYS A 168 5.62 4.48 -2.61
CA LYS A 168 5.16 4.06 -1.27
C LYS A 168 3.67 3.73 -1.20
N THR A 169 2.79 4.56 -1.80
CA THR A 169 1.35 4.26 -1.78
C THR A 169 0.94 3.12 -2.72
N LEU A 170 1.69 2.84 -3.80
CA LEU A 170 1.50 1.62 -4.60
C LEU A 170 1.95 0.39 -3.81
N SER A 171 3.06 0.50 -3.08
CA SER A 171 3.55 -0.55 -2.18
C SER A 171 2.52 -0.87 -1.09
N VAL A 172 1.90 0.14 -0.46
CA VAL A 172 0.78 -0.09 0.47
C VAL A 172 -0.40 -0.80 -0.21
N PHE A 173 -0.78 -0.37 -1.41
CA PHE A 173 -1.85 -1.03 -2.17
C PHE A 173 -1.53 -2.50 -2.48
N VAL A 174 -0.30 -2.81 -2.91
CA VAL A 174 0.14 -4.18 -3.18
C VAL A 174 0.15 -5.01 -1.89
N ARG A 175 0.63 -4.45 -0.78
CA ARG A 175 0.66 -5.12 0.52
C ARG A 175 -0.75 -5.50 1.00
N ASP A 176 -1.65 -4.52 1.04
CA ASP A 176 -2.92 -4.62 1.77
C ASP A 176 -4.10 -5.08 0.88
N CYS A 177 -4.12 -4.73 -0.41
CA CYS A 177 -5.21 -5.11 -1.33
C CYS A 177 -4.84 -6.33 -2.20
N VAL A 178 -3.65 -6.32 -2.80
CA VAL A 178 -3.21 -7.44 -3.66
C VAL A 178 -2.79 -8.63 -2.81
N GLY A 179 -2.16 -8.36 -1.65
CA GLY A 179 -1.58 -9.35 -0.76
C GLY A 179 -0.18 -9.78 -1.17
N GLY A 180 0.56 -8.91 -1.88
CA GLY A 180 1.90 -9.21 -2.37
C GLY A 180 3.03 -8.79 -1.44
N ASN A 181 4.22 -9.30 -1.73
CA ASN A 181 5.44 -8.96 -1.02
C ASN A 181 5.74 -7.47 -1.23
N ALA A 182 5.57 -6.72 -0.16
CA ALA A 182 5.78 -5.28 -0.13
C ALA A 182 6.21 -4.86 1.28
N PHE A 183 7.10 -3.88 1.35
CA PHE A 183 7.60 -3.30 2.59
C PHE A 183 7.59 -1.77 2.47
N PRO A 184 6.41 -1.13 2.51
CA PRO A 184 6.31 0.31 2.27
C PRO A 184 7.15 1.09 3.28
N ILE A 185 8.09 1.90 2.80
CA ILE A 185 8.96 2.72 3.64
C ILE A 185 8.45 4.15 3.65
N ASP A 186 8.09 4.65 4.83
CA ASP A 186 7.94 6.09 5.06
C ASP A 186 8.97 6.61 6.06
N SER A 187 8.87 7.89 6.41
CA SER A 187 9.85 8.54 7.30
C SER A 187 9.94 7.93 8.71
N ARG A 188 8.92 7.21 9.19
CA ARG A 188 8.97 6.54 10.50
C ARG A 188 9.70 5.21 10.37
N VAL A 189 9.30 4.41 9.39
CA VAL A 189 9.96 3.15 9.05
C VAL A 189 11.43 3.38 8.73
N GLU A 190 11.75 4.40 7.93
CA GLU A 190 13.12 4.77 7.58
C GLU A 190 13.97 5.12 8.82
N LYS A 191 13.42 5.83 9.79
CA LYS A 191 14.12 6.15 11.05
C LYS A 191 14.41 4.89 11.85
N GLU A 192 13.44 3.98 11.93
CA GLU A 192 13.60 2.72 12.65
C GLU A 192 14.62 1.81 11.96
N LEU A 193 14.57 1.68 10.63
CA LEU A 193 15.56 0.94 9.85
C LEU A 193 16.98 1.47 10.10
N ARG A 194 17.17 2.79 10.03
CA ARG A 194 18.47 3.44 10.29
C ARG A 194 18.95 3.24 11.73
N ARG A 195 18.04 3.20 12.71
CA ARG A 195 18.37 2.93 14.12
C ARG A 195 19.00 1.56 14.32
N HIS A 196 18.59 0.59 13.51
CA HIS A 196 19.11 -0.79 13.53
C HIS A 196 20.17 -1.06 12.44
N ASP A 197 20.68 0.00 11.79
CA ASP A 197 21.68 -0.10 10.72
C ASP A 197 21.24 -1.02 9.55
N LEU A 198 19.95 -0.96 9.24
CA LEU A 198 19.30 -1.70 8.15
C LEU A 198 19.17 -0.84 6.88
N PRO A 199 19.14 -1.48 5.70
CA PRO A 199 19.01 -0.76 4.44
C PRO A 199 17.65 -0.08 4.30
N VAL A 200 17.65 1.11 3.71
CA VAL A 200 16.44 1.82 3.28
C VAL A 200 16.15 1.47 1.82
N ASP A 201 16.01 0.17 1.57
CA ASP A 201 15.72 -0.41 0.26
C ASP A 201 14.65 -1.49 0.41
N GLU A 202 13.46 -1.23 -0.13
CA GLU A 202 12.29 -2.08 0.03
C GLU A 202 12.51 -3.49 -0.52
N ARG A 203 13.20 -3.63 -1.66
CA ARG A 203 13.48 -4.94 -2.26
C ARG A 203 14.46 -5.73 -1.40
N GLN A 204 15.49 -5.08 -0.87
CA GLN A 204 16.46 -5.70 0.01
C GLN A 204 15.80 -6.18 1.31
N LEU A 205 14.88 -5.39 1.89
CA LEU A 205 14.12 -5.77 3.08
C LEU A 205 13.19 -6.95 2.81
N VAL A 206 12.48 -6.98 1.68
CA VAL A 206 11.69 -8.15 1.29
C VAL A 206 12.57 -9.39 1.15
N ARG A 207 13.73 -9.28 0.48
CA ARG A 207 14.67 -10.41 0.37
C ARG A 207 15.15 -10.88 1.73
N LEU A 208 15.46 -9.98 2.66
CA LEU A 208 15.85 -10.33 4.02
C LEU A 208 14.74 -11.08 4.75
N CYS A 209 13.50 -10.57 4.71
CA CYS A 209 12.33 -11.24 5.29
C CYS A 209 12.20 -12.68 4.78
N LEU A 210 12.25 -12.88 3.46
CA LEU A 210 12.12 -14.19 2.86
C LEU A 210 13.31 -15.11 3.20
N ALA A 211 14.53 -14.58 3.28
CA ALA A 211 15.72 -15.35 3.63
C ALA A 211 15.66 -15.92 5.06
N VAL A 212 15.02 -15.21 6.00
CA VAL A 212 14.80 -15.68 7.38
C VAL A 212 13.43 -16.36 7.56
N GLY A 213 12.72 -16.68 6.47
CA GLY A 213 11.43 -17.38 6.52
C GLY A 213 10.28 -16.57 7.13
N ARG A 214 10.34 -15.24 7.06
CA ARG A 214 9.32 -14.32 7.58
C ARG A 214 8.48 -13.72 6.45
N ASN A 215 7.19 -13.51 6.72
CA ASN A 215 6.30 -12.81 5.80
C ASN A 215 6.65 -11.30 5.77
N PRO A 216 7.05 -10.74 4.62
CA PRO A 216 7.44 -9.32 4.53
C PRO A 216 6.35 -8.34 4.97
N ARG A 217 5.07 -8.68 4.74
CA ARG A 217 3.93 -7.80 5.07
C ARG A 217 3.74 -7.66 6.59
N VAL A 218 3.92 -8.77 7.30
CA VAL A 218 3.88 -8.81 8.77
C VAL A 218 5.06 -8.04 9.34
N VAL A 219 6.27 -8.28 8.84
CA VAL A 219 7.46 -7.56 9.31
C VAL A 219 7.34 -6.07 9.02
N ALA A 220 6.85 -5.66 7.85
CA ALA A 220 6.64 -4.25 7.53
C ALA A 220 5.79 -3.55 8.58
N ARG A 221 4.74 -4.21 9.10
CA ARG A 221 3.87 -3.68 10.17
C ARG A 221 4.57 -3.56 11.52
N MET A 222 5.56 -4.40 11.82
CA MET A 222 6.35 -4.30 13.04
C MET A 222 7.21 -3.03 13.08
N PHE A 223 7.66 -2.53 11.93
CA PHE A 223 8.48 -1.32 11.82
C PHE A 223 7.67 -0.01 11.77
N TYR A 224 6.34 -0.09 11.89
CA TYR A 224 5.39 1.03 11.81
C TYR A 224 4.93 1.53 13.18
#